data_AF-A0A951VYK0-F1
#
_entry.id   AF-A0A951VYK0-F1
#
_cell.length_a   1.000
_cell.length_b   1.000
_cell.length_c   1.000
_cell.angle_alpha   90.00
_cell.angle_beta   90.00
_cell.angle_gamma   90.00
#
_symmetry.space_group_name_H-M   'P 1'
#
loop_
_entity.id
_entity.type
_entity.pdbx_description
1 polymer ?
#
loop_
_entity_poly.entity_id
_entity_poly.type
_entity_poly.pdbx_seq_one_letter_code
_entity_poly.pdbx_strand_id
1 'polypeptide(L)' 'MARKLVVKRSKKSGAGPGTLVHIGRPSHRNPEILLIRYDRDALQERRIDDPAHCAEHLGAEEV' A
#
# COMPACT_ATOMS: atom_id res chain seq x y z
N MET A 1 5.33 -46.45 4.79
CA MET A 1 4.15 -45.57 4.85
C MET A 1 4.59 -44.14 5.19
N ALA A 2 4.94 -43.32 4.19
CA ALA A 2 5.33 -41.94 4.43
C ALA A 2 4.07 -41.08 4.64
N ARG A 3 3.81 -40.65 5.89
CA ARG A 3 2.79 -39.63 6.16
C ARG A 3 3.18 -38.37 5.39
N LYS A 4 2.44 -38.03 4.33
CA LYS A 4 2.52 -36.72 3.69
C LYS A 4 2.24 -35.69 4.77
N LEU A 5 3.31 -35.07 5.29
CA LEU A 5 3.21 -33.86 6.08
C LEU A 5 2.47 -32.87 5.19
N VAL A 6 1.21 -32.56 5.54
CA VAL A 6 0.51 -31.41 4.99
C VAL A 6 1.24 -30.20 5.56
N VAL A 7 2.37 -29.85 4.95
CA VAL A 7 3.14 -28.68 5.32
C VAL A 7 2.27 -27.50 4.92
N LYS A 8 1.86 -26.70 5.92
CA LYS A 8 1.15 -25.45 5.71
C LYS A 8 1.96 -24.59 4.74
N ARG A 9 1.59 -24.61 3.47
CA ARG A 9 2.28 -23.84 2.44
C ARG A 9 2.00 -22.37 2.68
N SER A 10 3.04 -21.56 2.62
CA SER A 10 2.88 -20.10 2.71
C SER A 10 1.99 -19.64 1.56
N LYS A 11 1.10 -18.66 1.81
CA LYS A 11 0.19 -18.13 0.79
C LYS A 11 0.91 -17.51 -0.43
N LYS A 12 2.23 -17.28 -0.32
CA LYS A 12 3.09 -16.79 -1.40
C LYS A 12 3.67 -17.90 -2.30
N SER A 13 3.52 -19.19 -1.94
CA SER A 13 4.09 -20.28 -2.73
C SER A 13 3.33 -20.47 -4.03
N GLY A 14 4.04 -20.51 -5.17
CA GLY A 14 3.44 -20.62 -6.50
C GLY A 14 3.03 -19.29 -7.13
N ALA A 15 3.24 -18.16 -6.42
CA ALA A 15 3.14 -16.84 -7.03
C ALA A 15 4.28 -16.65 -8.05
N GLY A 16 3.97 -16.10 -9.22
CA GLY A 16 4.97 -15.79 -10.23
C GLY A 16 5.96 -14.72 -9.78
N PRO A 17 7.15 -14.64 -10.40
CA PRO A 17 8.09 -13.56 -10.13
C PRO A 17 7.42 -12.19 -10.36
N GLY A 18 7.68 -11.23 -9.47
CA GLY A 18 7.07 -9.88 -9.52
C GLY A 18 5.72 -9.76 -8.79
N THR A 19 5.15 -10.84 -8.27
CA THR A 19 3.90 -10.75 -7.49
C THR A 19 4.13 -10.01 -6.17
N LEU A 20 3.45 -8.88 -5.96
CA LEU A 20 3.46 -8.16 -4.70
C LEU A 20 2.58 -8.89 -3.68
N VAL A 21 3.17 -9.23 -2.53
CA VAL A 21 2.47 -9.94 -1.45
C VAL A 21 2.79 -9.27 -0.11
N HIS A 22 1.76 -8.85 0.61
CA HIS A 22 1.92 -8.40 1.99
C HIS A 22 2.35 -9.59 2.88
N ILE A 23 3.47 -9.44 3.58
CA ILE A 23 3.98 -10.42 4.55
C ILE A 23 3.72 -9.90 5.96
N GLY A 24 2.78 -10.51 6.67
CA GLY A 24 2.39 -10.07 8.01
C GLY A 24 1.02 -10.58 8.42
N ARG A 25 0.52 -10.09 9.56
CA ARG A 25 -0.88 -10.30 9.94
C ARG A 25 -1.74 -9.37 9.07
N PRO A 26 -2.80 -9.89 8.43
CA PRO A 26 -3.72 -9.04 7.69
C PRO A 26 -4.34 -8.03 8.65
N SER A 27 -4.36 -6.78 8.24
CA SER A 27 -5.11 -5.72 8.92
C SER A 27 -6.47 -5.56 8.25
N HIS A 28 -7.51 -5.43 9.06
CA HIS A 28 -8.84 -5.04 8.59
C HIS A 28 -9.06 -3.52 8.66
N ARG A 29 -8.04 -2.75 9.03
CA ARG A 29 -8.13 -1.29 8.97
C ARG A 29 -8.16 -0.86 7.51
N ASN A 30 -9.04 0.08 7.20
CA ASN A 30 -8.99 0.77 5.93
C ASN A 30 -7.62 1.47 5.82
N PRO A 31 -6.89 1.30 4.70
CA PRO A 31 -5.66 2.02 4.48
C PRO A 31 -5.96 3.52 4.45
N GLU A 32 -5.13 4.30 5.13
CA GLU A 32 -5.23 5.75 5.20
C GLU A 32 -3.93 6.34 4.65
N ILE A 33 -4.05 7.38 3.85
CA ILE A 33 -2.94 8.11 3.26
C ILE A 33 -3.02 9.54 3.80
N LEU A 34 -1.95 10.00 4.46
CA LEU A 34 -1.81 11.38 4.88
C LEU A 34 -1.01 12.15 3.83
N LEU A 35 -1.68 13.06 3.14
CA LEU A 35 -1.07 13.99 2.20
C LEU A 35 -0.69 15.27 2.95
N ILE A 36 0.59 15.64 2.85
CA ILE A 36 1.11 16.89 3.39
C ILE A 36 1.72 17.66 2.21
N ARG A 37 1.15 18.82 1.89
CA ARG A 37 1.66 19.74 0.86
C ARG A 37 2.08 21.02 1.54
N TYR A 38 3.29 21.48 1.24
CA TYR A 38 3.82 22.69 1.87
C TYR A 38 4.73 23.43 0.89
N ASP A 39 4.79 24.74 1.07
CA ASP A 39 5.73 25.65 0.42
C ASP A 39 6.20 26.71 1.45
N ARG A 40 6.70 27.86 0.99
CA ARG A 40 7.17 28.93 1.88
C ARG A 40 6.03 29.67 2.60
N ASP A 41 4.83 29.67 2.03
CA ASP A 41 3.71 30.51 2.43
C ASP A 41 2.54 29.70 3.00
N ALA A 42 2.46 28.40 2.72
CA ALA A 42 1.36 27.53 3.11
C ALA A 42 1.79 26.11 3.51
N LEU A 43 1.02 25.54 4.45
CA LEU A 43 1.02 24.14 4.84
C LEU A 43 -0.42 23.62 4.77
N GLN A 44 -0.62 22.51 4.07
CA GLN A 44 -1.90 21.84 3.91
C GLN A 44 -1.78 20.36 4.25
N GLU A 45 -2.70 19.89 5.08
CA GLU A 45 -2.79 18.49 5.47
C GLU A 45 -4.16 17.93 5.07
N ARG A 46 -4.16 16.75 4.45
CA ARG A 46 -5.40 16.06 4.07
C ARG A 46 -5.25 14.56 4.26
N ARG A 47 -6.30 13.94 4.79
CA ARG A 47 -6.45 12.49 4.82
C ARG A 47 -7.20 12.05 3.57
N ILE A 48 -6.64 11.11 2.83
CA ILE A 48 -7.24 10.49 1.66
C ILE A 48 -7.21 8.97 1.84
N ASP A 49 -8.18 8.29 1.25
CA ASP A 49 -8.37 6.84 1.28
C ASP A 49 -8.13 6.19 -0.09
N ASP A 50 -8.26 6.97 -1.16
CA ASP A 50 -7.94 6.57 -2.53
C ASP A 50 -6.56 7.10 -2.98
N PRO A 51 -5.60 6.20 -3.31
CA PRO A 51 -4.33 6.59 -3.93
C PRO A 51 -4.46 7.40 -5.23
N ALA A 52 -5.57 7.29 -5.96
CA ALA A 52 -5.80 8.04 -7.20
C ALA A 52 -5.78 9.56 -6.96
N HIS A 53 -6.25 10.02 -5.79
CA HIS A 53 -6.23 11.43 -5.42
C HIS A 53 -4.81 12.00 -5.25
N CYS A 54 -3.78 11.16 -5.03
CA CYS A 54 -2.40 11.63 -4.95
C CYS A 54 -1.94 12.29 -6.25
N ALA A 55 -2.37 11.78 -7.42
CA ALA A 55 -1.94 12.27 -8.72
C ALA A 55 -2.42 13.71 -8.99
N GLU A 56 -3.62 14.04 -8.51
CA GLU A 56 -4.22 15.39 -8.61
C GLU A 56 -3.38 16.45 -7.88
N HIS A 57 -2.58 16.03 -6.90
CA HIS A 57 -1.75 16.91 -6.08
C HIS A 57 -0.29 16.99 -6.53
N LEU A 58 0.14 16.18 -7.51
CA LEU A 58 1.48 16.21 -8.09
C LEU A 58 1.63 17.22 -9.24
N GLY A 59 0.51 17.72 -9.80
CA GLY A 59 0.50 18.63 -10.95
C GLY A 59 0.44 20.13 -10.63
N ALA A 60 0.53 20.52 -9.35
CA ALA A 60 0.41 21.93 -8.94
C ALA A 60 1.77 22.63 -8.78
N GLU A 61 2.65 22.44 -9.77
CA GLU A 61 3.79 23.32 -10.06
C GLU A 61 3.62 23.90 -11.48
N GLU A 62 2.70 24.84 -11.62
CA GLU A 62 2.78 25.87 -12.67
C GLU A 62 2.81 27.22 -11.97
N VAL A 63 4.00 27.82 -11.86
CA VAL A 63 4.44 29.12 -12.46
C VAL A 63 5.92 29.31 -12.14
#